data_AF-A0A532CS51-F1
#
_entry.id   AF-A0A532CS51-F1
#
_cell.length_a   1.000
_cell.length_b   1.000
_cell.length_c   1.000
_cell.angle_alpha   90.00
_cell.angle_beta   90.00
_cell.angle_gamma   90.00
#
_symmetry.space_group_name_H-M   'P 1'
#
loop_
_entity.id
_entity.type
_entity.pdbx_description
1 polymer ?
#
loop_
_entity_poly.entity_id
_entity_poly.type
_entity_poly.pdbx_seq_one_letter_code
_entity_poly.pdbx_strand_id
1 'polypeptide(L)'
;MPLWERYQQCLVTTDPTELILIIEQFERVMLARAEPPSWMRTWGDNVTNQPLRTAVDPQALGAACTLKAAGVMAEVKQLTEARALYQRVLARYAHRDWAYYVNQANEALVSLSDAAPAVVASRLDRTLPR
;
A
#
# COMPACT_ATOMS: atom_id res chain seq x y z
N MET A 1 -18.24 -4.52 8.66
CA MET A 1 -17.35 -4.45 9.83
C MET A 1 -16.71 -3.07 9.90
N PRO A 2 -16.58 -2.47 11.09
CA PRO A 2 -15.82 -1.25 11.32
C PRO A 2 -14.40 -1.35 10.75
N LEU A 3 -13.85 -0.23 10.29
CA LEU A 3 -12.50 -0.13 9.73
C LEU A 3 -11.42 -0.70 10.66
N TRP A 4 -11.60 -0.51 11.96
CA TRP A 4 -10.67 -1.02 12.98
C TRP A 4 -10.63 -2.55 13.02
N GLU A 5 -11.78 -3.23 13.00
CA GLU A 5 -11.83 -4.70 12.99
C GLU A 5 -11.18 -5.27 11.72
N ARG A 6 -11.37 -4.61 10.58
CA ARG A 6 -10.70 -4.99 9.33
C ARG A 6 -9.18 -4.82 9.41
N TYR A 7 -8.72 -3.78 10.10
CA TYR A 7 -7.29 -3.60 10.33
C TYR A 7 -6.73 -4.69 11.24
N GLN A 8 -7.45 -5.04 12.32
CA GLN A 8 -7.06 -6.16 13.19
C GLN A 8 -6.99 -7.48 12.42
N GLN A 9 -7.92 -7.72 11.49
CA GLN A 9 -7.86 -8.88 10.59
C GLN A 9 -6.59 -8.84 9.73
N CYS A 10 -6.28 -7.69 9.11
CA CYS A 10 -5.06 -7.54 8.32
C CYS A 10 -3.77 -7.88 9.08
N LEU A 11 -3.70 -7.56 10.37
CA LEU A 11 -2.52 -7.82 11.20
C LEU A 11 -2.27 -9.32 11.42
N VAL A 12 -3.32 -10.15 11.41
CA VAL A 12 -3.23 -11.58 11.69
C VAL A 12 -3.29 -12.45 10.43
N THR A 13 -3.83 -11.93 9.33
CA THR A 13 -3.91 -12.65 8.06
C THR A 13 -2.52 -12.82 7.43
N THR A 14 -2.24 -14.04 6.96
CA THR A 14 -1.00 -14.40 6.27
C THR A 14 -1.22 -14.88 4.83
N ASP A 15 -2.48 -15.10 4.42
CA ASP A 15 -2.81 -15.39 3.02
C ASP A 15 -2.71 -14.12 2.18
N PRO A 16 -1.83 -14.06 1.16
CA PRO A 16 -1.70 -12.89 0.30
C PRO A 16 -3.01 -12.52 -0.41
N THR A 17 -3.82 -13.50 -0.79
CA THR A 17 -5.07 -13.24 -1.52
C THR A 17 -6.09 -12.54 -0.62
N GLU A 18 -6.28 -13.04 0.60
CA GLU A 18 -7.14 -12.41 1.60
C GLU A 18 -6.64 -11.00 1.98
N LEU A 19 -5.33 -10.79 2.09
CA LEU A 19 -4.75 -9.47 2.36
C LEU A 19 -5.09 -8.45 1.27
N ILE A 20 -5.04 -8.85 -0.01
CA ILE A 20 -5.47 -7.98 -1.13
C ILE A 20 -6.94 -7.58 -0.98
N LEU A 21 -7.83 -8.53 -0.67
CA LEU A 21 -9.26 -8.25 -0.47
C LEU A 21 -9.52 -7.30 0.71
N ILE A 22 -8.68 -7.34 1.75
CA ILE A 22 -8.78 -6.40 2.87
C ILE A 22 -8.31 -5.00 2.43
N ILE A 23 -7.21 -4.89 1.67
CA ILE A 23 -6.70 -3.62 1.13
C ILE A 23 -7.76 -2.94 0.25
N GLU A 24 -8.38 -3.69 -0.67
CA GLU A 24 -9.44 -3.16 -1.54
C GLU A 24 -10.62 -2.56 -0.77
N GLN A 25 -10.94 -3.09 0.41
CA GLN A 25 -12.00 -2.55 1.24
C GLN A 25 -11.64 -1.20 1.84
N PHE A 26 -10.40 -1.02 2.31
CA PHE A 26 -9.90 0.30 2.73
C PHE A 26 -9.97 1.31 1.58
N GLU A 27 -9.64 0.88 0.36
CA GLU A 27 -9.71 1.75 -0.81
C GLU A 27 -11.11 2.22 -1.16
N ARG A 28 -12.11 1.34 -1.06
CA ARG A 28 -13.51 1.74 -1.27
C ARG A 28 -13.93 2.80 -0.26
N VAL A 29 -13.49 2.67 1.00
CA VAL A 29 -13.84 3.66 2.04
C VAL A 29 -13.08 4.97 1.85
N MET A 30 -11.82 4.94 1.40
CA MET A 30 -11.07 6.16 1.04
C MET A 30 -11.74 6.96 -0.09
N LEU A 31 -12.43 6.28 -1.01
CA LEU A 31 -13.17 6.92 -2.11
C LEU A 31 -14.61 7.28 -1.73
N ALA A 32 -15.13 6.79 -0.61
CA ALA A 32 -16.49 7.03 -0.17
C ALA A 32 -16.67 8.49 0.26
N ARG A 33 -17.77 9.09 -0.18
CA ARG A 33 -18.23 10.41 0.25
C ARG A 33 -19.49 10.25 1.07
N ALA A 34 -19.71 11.17 2.00
CA ALA A 34 -20.99 11.22 2.70
C ALA A 34 -22.06 11.69 1.70
N GLU A 35 -23.14 10.93 1.55
CA GLU A 35 -24.28 11.43 0.77
C GLU A 35 -24.93 12.60 1.53
N PRO A 36 -25.08 13.77 0.88
CA PRO A 36 -25.72 14.90 1.51
C PRO A 36 -27.23 14.62 1.67
N PRO A 37 -27.87 15.14 2.74
CA PRO A 37 -29.32 15.17 2.83
C PRO A 37 -29.94 15.83 1.58
N SER A 38 -31.12 15.35 1.16
CA SER A 38 -31.77 15.81 -0.07
C SER A 38 -31.99 17.32 -0.14
N TRP A 39 -32.22 17.95 1.00
CA TRP A 39 -32.44 19.39 1.13
C TRP A 39 -31.16 20.23 0.91
N MET A 40 -29.96 19.63 1.02
CA MET A 40 -28.68 20.32 0.77
C MET A 40 -28.22 20.28 -0.70
N ARG A 41 -28.96 19.61 -1.60
CA ARG A 41 -28.54 19.46 -3.01
C ARG A 41 -28.35 20.80 -3.75
N THR A 42 -29.05 21.85 -3.32
CA THR A 42 -28.96 23.19 -3.91
C THR A 42 -27.75 24.00 -3.45
N TRP A 43 -26.99 23.51 -2.46
CA TRP A 43 -25.89 24.24 -1.81
C TRP A 43 -24.55 24.13 -2.55
N GLY A 44 -24.53 23.39 -3.67
CA GLY A 44 -23.36 23.24 -4.54
C GLY A 44 -22.34 22.22 -4.04
N ASP A 45 -21.45 21.83 -4.95
CA ASP A 45 -20.55 20.69 -4.81
C ASP A 45 -19.58 20.78 -3.63
N ASN A 46 -19.15 21.98 -3.25
CA ASN A 46 -18.22 22.16 -2.12
C ASN A 46 -18.86 21.79 -0.77
N VAL A 47 -20.19 21.92 -0.67
CA VAL A 47 -20.93 21.61 0.56
C VAL A 47 -21.43 20.17 0.53
N THR A 48 -21.86 19.69 -0.63
CA THR A 48 -22.41 18.33 -0.80
C THR A 48 -21.32 17.25 -0.86
N ASN A 49 -20.12 17.56 -1.35
CA ASN A 49 -19.01 16.59 -1.46
C ASN A 49 -18.16 16.50 -0.18
N GLN A 50 -18.80 16.29 0.97
CA GLN A 50 -18.07 16.10 2.22
C GLN A 50 -17.34 14.75 2.22
N PRO A 51 -16.08 14.72 2.67
CA PRO A 51 -15.39 13.46 2.91
C PRO A 51 -16.10 12.70 4.04
N LEU A 52 -16.07 11.37 3.95
CA LEU A 52 -16.59 10.52 5.02
C LEU A 52 -15.78 10.76 6.30
N ARG A 53 -16.46 11.08 7.41
CA ARG A 53 -15.82 11.20 8.72
C ARG A 53 -15.78 9.84 9.39
N THR A 54 -14.58 9.36 9.66
CA THR A 54 -14.33 8.07 10.32
C THR A 54 -13.57 8.31 11.63
N ALA A 55 -13.80 7.46 12.63
CA ALA A 55 -13.10 7.56 13.92
C ALA A 55 -11.60 7.21 13.83
N VAL A 56 -11.22 6.52 12.76
CA VAL A 56 -9.86 6.13 12.41
C VAL A 56 -9.56 6.58 10.99
N ASP A 57 -8.29 6.82 10.68
CA ASP A 57 -7.90 7.26 9.35
C ASP A 57 -7.82 6.06 8.37
N PRO A 58 -8.72 5.93 7.38
CA PRO A 58 -8.71 4.82 6.43
C PRO A 58 -7.47 4.83 5.53
N GLN A 59 -6.87 6.00 5.28
CA GLN A 59 -5.64 6.11 4.51
C GLN A 59 -4.48 5.47 5.27
N ALA A 60 -4.35 5.80 6.56
CA ALA A 60 -3.32 5.23 7.44
C ALA A 60 -3.45 3.71 7.57
N LEU A 61 -4.67 3.22 7.84
CA LEU A 61 -4.94 1.79 7.98
C LEU A 61 -4.70 1.03 6.66
N GLY A 62 -5.12 1.60 5.53
CA GLY A 62 -4.87 1.05 4.20
C GLY A 62 -3.37 0.96 3.86
N ALA A 63 -2.60 2.01 4.17
CA ALA A 63 -1.16 2.05 3.95
C ALA A 63 -0.44 0.98 4.78
N ALA A 64 -0.74 0.91 6.09
CA ALA A 64 -0.18 -0.08 7.00
C ALA A 64 -0.50 -1.52 6.55
N CYS A 65 -1.75 -1.78 6.16
CA CYS A 65 -2.16 -3.09 5.67
C CYS A 65 -1.47 -3.45 4.35
N THR A 66 -1.29 -2.47 3.44
CA THR A 66 -0.57 -2.66 2.18
C THR A 66 0.90 -3.03 2.40
N LEU A 67 1.58 -2.36 3.34
CA LEU A 67 2.97 -2.69 3.70
C LEU A 67 3.08 -4.09 4.30
N LYS A 68 2.14 -4.48 5.17
CA LYS A 68 2.10 -5.82 5.75
C LYS A 68 1.91 -6.90 4.67
N ALA A 69 0.98 -6.68 3.75
CA ALA A 69 0.74 -7.61 2.63
C ALA A 69 1.96 -7.76 1.73
N ALA A 70 2.62 -6.66 1.40
CA ALA A 70 3.87 -6.67 0.65
C ALA A 70 4.97 -7.48 1.37
N GLY A 71 5.10 -7.31 2.69
CA GLY A 71 6.04 -8.07 3.52
C GLY A 71 5.74 -9.57 3.50
N VAL A 72 4.48 -9.96 3.66
CA VAL A 72 4.05 -11.37 3.56
C VAL A 72 4.35 -11.96 2.19
N MET A 73 4.06 -11.23 1.11
CA MET A 73 4.40 -11.66 -0.26
C MET A 73 5.91 -11.82 -0.46
N ALA A 74 6.71 -10.92 0.10
CA ALA A 74 8.16 -11.01 0.05
C ALA A 74 8.70 -12.25 0.78
N GLU A 75 8.14 -12.59 1.95
CA GLU A 75 8.49 -13.79 2.73
C GLU A 75 8.24 -15.07 1.92
N VAL A 76 7.12 -15.15 1.18
CA VAL A 76 6.78 -16.30 0.32
C VAL A 76 7.37 -16.21 -1.10
N LYS A 77 8.36 -15.33 -1.32
CA LYS A 77 9.08 -15.15 -2.60
C LYS A 77 8.25 -14.65 -3.78
N GLN A 78 7.07 -14.09 -3.54
CA GLN A 78 6.29 -13.35 -4.53
C GLN A 78 6.84 -11.92 -4.66
N LEU A 79 8.09 -11.81 -5.14
CA LEU A 79 8.85 -10.56 -5.11
C LEU A 79 8.29 -9.49 -6.06
N THR A 80 7.70 -9.90 -7.17
CA THR A 80 7.10 -8.98 -8.16
C THR A 80 5.87 -8.30 -7.57
N GLU A 81 5.01 -9.08 -6.93
CA GLU A 81 3.78 -8.64 -6.27
C GLU A 81 4.11 -7.78 -5.05
N ALA A 82 5.07 -8.21 -4.23
CA ALA A 82 5.56 -7.41 -3.10
C ALA A 82 6.06 -6.04 -3.57
N ARG A 83 6.90 -6.01 -4.61
CA ARG A 83 7.42 -4.76 -5.20
C ARG A 83 6.29 -3.86 -5.69
N ALA A 84 5.28 -4.42 -6.37
CA ALA A 84 4.13 -3.67 -6.86
C ALA A 84 3.35 -3.01 -5.72
N LEU A 85 3.14 -3.72 -4.59
CA LEU A 85 2.47 -3.16 -3.42
C LEU A 85 3.28 -2.06 -2.74
N TYR A 86 4.60 -2.20 -2.59
CA TYR A 86 5.43 -1.12 -2.07
C TYR A 86 5.40 0.11 -2.98
N GLN A 87 5.50 -0.07 -4.29
CA GLN A 87 5.38 1.02 -5.26
C GLN A 87 4.01 1.70 -5.21
N ARG A 88 2.94 0.93 -4.96
CA ARG A 88 1.60 1.47 -4.74
C ARG A 88 1.54 2.41 -3.55
N VAL A 89 2.23 2.10 -2.45
CA VAL A 89 2.33 2.99 -1.29
C VAL A 89 2.99 4.31 -1.67
N LEU A 90 4.11 4.26 -2.40
CA LEU A 90 4.81 5.47 -2.85
C LEU A 90 3.94 6.34 -3.77
N ALA A 91 3.21 5.72 -4.71
CA ALA A 91 2.37 6.45 -5.64
C ALA A 91 1.15 7.11 -4.97
N ARG A 92 0.57 6.45 -3.96
CA ARG A 92 -0.70 6.87 -3.35
C ARG A 92 -0.53 7.81 -2.16
N TYR A 93 0.59 7.71 -1.44
CA TYR A 93 0.81 8.42 -0.18
C TYR A 93 1.98 9.41 -0.26
N ALA A 94 2.19 10.05 -1.40
CA ALA A 94 3.32 10.98 -1.62
C ALA A 94 3.27 12.28 -0.79
N HIS A 95 2.18 12.56 -0.06
CA HIS A 95 2.07 13.74 0.79
C HIS A 95 2.87 13.58 2.10
N ARG A 96 3.40 14.69 2.63
CA ARG A 96 4.28 14.70 3.83
C ARG A 96 3.66 14.01 5.06
N ASP A 97 2.34 14.03 5.16
CA ASP A 97 1.61 13.46 6.30
C ASP A 97 1.73 11.93 6.37
N TRP A 98 2.25 11.31 5.30
CA TRP A 98 2.41 9.87 5.16
C TRP A 98 3.88 9.42 5.08
N ALA A 99 4.82 10.30 5.43
CA ALA A 99 6.26 10.04 5.31
C ALA A 99 6.70 8.73 6.00
N TYR A 100 6.08 8.36 7.12
CA TYR A 100 6.33 7.09 7.81
C TYR A 100 6.15 5.87 6.89
N TYR A 101 5.01 5.78 6.20
CA TYR A 101 4.71 4.64 5.32
C TYR A 101 5.56 4.65 4.05
N VAL A 102 5.82 5.85 3.51
CA VAL A 102 6.70 6.04 2.35
C VAL A 102 8.12 5.58 2.65
N ASN A 103 8.65 5.93 3.83
CA ASN A 103 9.98 5.52 4.24
C ASN A 103 10.07 4.00 4.40
N GLN A 104 9.09 3.35 5.04
CA GLN A 104 9.07 1.89 5.15
C GLN A 104 9.00 1.19 3.78
N ALA A 105 8.20 1.71 2.84
CA ALA A 105 8.14 1.16 1.49
C ALA A 105 9.50 1.28 0.76
N ASN A 106 10.19 2.42 0.90
CA ASN A 106 11.51 2.63 0.30
C ASN A 106 12.55 1.68 0.89
N GLU A 107 12.62 1.54 2.21
CA GLU A 107 13.54 0.61 2.89
C GLU A 107 13.32 -0.84 2.43
N ALA A 108 12.06 -1.25 2.32
CA ALA A 108 11.71 -2.58 1.84
C ALA A 108 12.08 -2.80 0.36
N LEU A 109 11.89 -1.79 -0.50
CA LEU A 109 12.28 -1.85 -1.92
C LEU A 109 13.79 -1.98 -2.12
N VAL A 110 14.59 -1.29 -1.30
CA VAL A 110 16.05 -1.45 -1.29
C VAL A 110 16.40 -2.89 -0.91
N SER A 111 15.81 -3.40 0.17
CA SER A 111 16.03 -4.76 0.66
C SER A 111 15.66 -5.84 -0.38
N LEU A 112 14.57 -5.63 -1.13
CA LEU A 112 14.17 -6.51 -2.23
C LEU A 112 15.14 -6.47 -3.43
N SER A 113 15.82 -5.35 -3.65
CA SER A 113 16.78 -5.18 -4.75
C SER A 113 18.09 -5.87 -4.45
N ASP A 114 18.54 -5.83 -3.19
CA ASP A 114 19.72 -6.55 -2.71
C ASP A 114 19.49 -8.08 -2.67
N ALA A 115 18.24 -8.51 -2.54
CA ALA A 115 17.85 -9.92 -2.61
C ALA A 115 17.72 -10.47 -4.04
N ALA A 116 17.73 -9.60 -5.07
CA ALA A 116 17.85 -10.06 -6.44
C ALA A 116 19.26 -10.65 -6.65
N PRO A 117 19.40 -11.86 -7.22
CA PRO A 117 20.71 -12.47 -7.30
C PRO A 117 21.62 -11.56 -8.11
N ALA A 118 22.83 -11.34 -7.58
CA ALA A 118 23.93 -10.63 -8.22
C ALA A 118 24.39 -11.34 -9.51
N VAL A 119 23.54 -11.38 -10.54
CA VAL A 119 23.78 -12.09 -11.80
C VAL A 119 24.53 -11.22 -12.81
N VAL A 120 24.82 -9.96 -12.49
CA VAL A 120 25.50 -9.04 -13.42
C VAL A 120 26.83 -8.52 -12.83
N ALA A 121 27.73 -9.42 -12.44
CA ALA A 121 29.15 -9.07 -12.30
C ALA A 121 30.11 -10.28 -12.35
N SER A 122 29.80 -11.31 -13.13
CA SER A 122 30.79 -12.32 -13.53
C SER A 122 31.02 -12.24 -15.03
N ARG A 123 31.49 -11.07 -15.52
CA ARG A 123 32.24 -11.07 -16.77
C ARG A 123 33.61 -11.65 -16.45
N LEU A 124 33.70 -12.95 -16.68
CA LEU A 124 34.94 -13.69 -16.67
C LEU A 124 35.98 -12.96 -17.53
N ASP A 125 37.10 -12.70 -16.88
CA ASP A 125 38.41 -12.45 -17.46
C ASP A 125 38.71 -13.44 -18.60
N ARG A 126 38.91 -12.92 -19.82
CA ARG A 126 39.37 -13.60 -21.06
C ARG A 126 39.29 -12.51 -22.15
N THR A 127 40.36 -11.98 -22.74
CA THR A 127 41.66 -12.53 -23.11
C THR A 127 42.57 -11.36 -23.54
N LEU A 128 43.77 -11.25 -22.98
CA LEU A 128 44.93 -10.70 -23.72
C LEU A 128 45.35 -11.74 -24.76
N PRO A 129 45.75 -11.30 -25.98
CA PRO A 129 47.12 -11.60 -26.36
C PRO A 129 47.83 -10.52 -27.18
N ARG A 130 49.12 -10.38 -26.83
CA ARG A 130 50.32 -9.91 -27.55
C ARG A 130 50.34 -8.51 -28.16
#